data_AF-A0A0D1ED96-F1
#
_entry.id   AF-A0A0D1ED96-F1
#
_cell.length_a   1.000
_cell.length_b   1.000
_cell.length_c   1.000
_cell.angle_alpha   90.00
_cell.angle_beta   90.00
_cell.angle_gamma   90.00
#
_symmetry.space_group_name_H-M   'P 1'
#
loop_
_entity.id
_entity.type
_entity.pdbx_description
1 polymer ?
#
loop_
_entity_poly.entity_id
_entity_poly.type
_entity_poly.pdbx_seq_one_letter_code
_entity_poly.pdbx_strand_id
1 'polypeptide(L)'
;MYDLTWDDRPPPIALRSLAALRENIRGARADARLAVEFRPLLLDESEMPWRAFVRQAAREGFGDRLLDAIAPAAADLGDDWMQDRLSFVDVSIGSSRLQDALRQLAGQTMRRAAGPAIPILVPPWEQHVLAAHLAALRLARRGRRAPVLTGLSPAQAAAMPVVRQAPAILVSCSGSPGRARLPAYVSSLGSCLRSPVPILTGGPAEMDTGPRPLHSRERKDPVAALEACGLRFDDLGDAPG
;
A
#
# COMPACT_ATOMS: atom_id res chain seq x y z
N MET A 1 12.56 -31.53 24.46
CA MET A 1 12.10 -30.26 25.08
C MET A 1 13.17 -29.23 24.73
N TYR A 2 13.02 -28.56 23.58
CA TYR A 2 13.98 -27.55 23.14
C TYR A 2 13.60 -26.22 23.79
N ASP A 3 14.55 -25.64 24.51
CA ASP A 3 14.45 -24.35 25.17
C ASP A 3 14.29 -23.24 24.11
N LEU A 4 13.13 -22.57 24.11
CA LEU A 4 12.74 -21.49 23.21
C LEU A 4 12.93 -20.12 23.88
N THR A 5 14.06 -19.92 24.55
CA THR A 5 14.49 -18.57 24.96
C THR A 5 15.30 -17.94 23.82
N TRP A 6 14.64 -17.69 22.69
CA TRP A 6 15.18 -16.76 21.70
C TRP A 6 15.17 -15.37 22.35
N ASP A 7 16.33 -14.73 22.42
CA ASP A 7 16.44 -13.34 22.83
C ASP A 7 15.54 -12.51 21.90
N ASP A 8 14.45 -11.97 22.46
CA ASP A 8 13.43 -11.20 21.73
C ASP A 8 13.97 -9.81 21.30
N ARG A 9 15.27 -9.56 21.54
CA ARG A 9 15.97 -8.33 21.17
C ARG A 9 16.25 -8.30 19.66
N PRO A 10 15.99 -7.15 18.99
CA PRO A 10 16.36 -6.97 17.60
C PRO A 10 17.88 -7.11 17.42
N PRO A 11 18.36 -7.79 16.35
CA PRO A 11 19.79 -7.85 16.06
C PRO A 11 20.36 -6.46 15.74
N PRO A 12 21.69 -6.24 15.83
CA PRO A 12 22.31 -4.92 15.64
C PRO A 12 21.89 -4.21 14.33
N ILE A 13 21.78 -4.95 13.23
CA ILE A 13 21.35 -4.42 11.94
C ILE A 13 19.92 -3.84 12.00
N ALA A 14 19.04 -4.40 12.83
CA ALA A 14 17.68 -3.91 13.04
C ALA A 14 17.62 -2.69 13.98
N LEU A 15 18.55 -2.58 14.94
CA LEU A 15 18.58 -1.48 15.91
C LEU A 15 18.80 -0.12 15.24
N ARG A 16 19.61 -0.04 14.18
CA ARG A 16 19.82 1.18 13.40
C ARG A 16 18.51 1.68 12.78
N SER A 17 17.77 0.79 12.13
CA SER A 17 16.49 1.13 11.50
C SER A 17 15.43 1.51 12.54
N LEU A 18 15.43 0.89 13.73
CA LEU A 18 14.56 1.30 14.84
C LEU A 18 14.92 2.69 15.37
N ALA A 19 16.21 3.03 15.44
CA ALA A 19 16.63 4.37 15.84
C ALA A 19 16.11 5.43 14.85
N ALA A 20 16.18 5.16 13.54
CA ALA A 20 15.62 6.04 12.52
C ALA A 20 14.09 6.22 12.66
N LEU A 21 13.36 5.16 13.04
CA LEU A 21 11.92 5.24 13.35
C LEU A 21 11.60 6.08 14.59
N ARG A 22 12.53 6.23 15.53
CA ARG A 22 12.33 7.01 16.75
C ARG A 22 12.64 8.50 16.57
N GLU A 23 13.38 8.88 15.53
CA GLU A 23 13.62 10.29 15.19
C GLU A 23 12.27 10.99 14.90
N ASN A 24 11.96 12.13 15.53
CA ASN A 24 10.68 12.82 15.33
C ASN A 24 10.64 13.65 14.02
N ILE A 25 10.77 12.98 12.88
CA ILE A 25 10.75 13.58 11.53
C ILE A 25 9.63 12.91 10.72
N ARG A 26 8.78 13.71 10.07
CA ARG A 26 7.63 13.24 9.27
C ARG A 26 7.64 13.79 7.84
N GLY A 27 6.90 13.13 6.97
CA GLY A 27 6.67 13.52 5.57
C GLY A 27 7.60 12.84 4.57
N ALA A 28 7.35 13.05 3.29
CA ALA A 28 7.94 12.27 2.20
C ALA A 28 9.48 12.14 2.22
N ARG A 29 10.20 13.18 2.66
CA ARG A 29 11.66 13.12 2.82
C ARG A 29 12.09 12.18 3.96
N ALA A 30 11.33 12.17 5.05
CA ALA A 30 11.55 11.25 6.17
C ALA A 30 11.23 9.80 5.76
N ASP A 31 10.15 9.60 5.01
CA ASP A 31 9.74 8.27 4.53
C ASP A 31 10.78 7.68 3.58
N ALA A 32 11.30 8.49 2.65
CA ALA A 32 12.39 8.09 1.75
C ALA A 32 13.69 7.81 2.53
N ARG A 33 14.04 8.64 3.50
CA ARG A 33 15.21 8.37 4.36
C ARG A 33 15.04 7.06 5.12
N LEU A 34 13.87 6.81 5.67
CA LEU A 34 13.56 5.59 6.42
C LEU A 34 13.64 4.35 5.52
N ALA A 35 13.17 4.43 4.27
CA ALA A 35 13.34 3.37 3.28
C ALA A 35 14.82 3.00 3.05
N VAL A 36 15.69 4.01 2.93
CA VAL A 36 17.14 3.81 2.84
C VAL A 36 17.70 3.15 4.10
N GLU A 37 17.23 3.54 5.28
CA GLU A 37 17.74 3.01 6.56
C GLU A 37 17.44 1.53 6.75
N PHE A 38 16.22 1.05 6.42
CA PHE A 38 15.90 -0.38 6.54
C PHE A 38 16.25 -1.23 5.32
N ARG A 39 16.75 -0.61 4.23
CA ARG A 39 17.15 -1.33 3.01
C ARG A 39 18.09 -2.53 3.28
N PRO A 40 19.12 -2.43 4.15
CA PRO A 40 19.97 -3.58 4.46
C PRO A 40 19.16 -4.77 5.02
N LEU A 41 18.08 -4.51 5.78
CA LEU A 41 17.20 -5.55 6.30
C LEU A 41 16.37 -6.22 5.21
N LEU A 42 16.01 -5.49 4.14
CA LEU A 42 15.28 -6.07 3.01
C LEU A 42 16.15 -7.00 2.17
N LEU A 43 17.46 -6.75 2.14
CA LEU A 43 18.42 -7.46 1.30
C LEU A 43 19.32 -8.42 2.09
N ASP A 44 19.19 -8.47 3.41
CA ASP A 44 19.92 -9.42 4.27
C ASP A 44 19.65 -10.86 3.83
N GLU A 45 20.62 -11.76 3.94
CA GLU A 45 20.40 -13.17 3.60
C GLU A 45 19.33 -13.81 4.50
N SER A 46 19.27 -13.39 5.76
CA SER A 46 18.30 -13.86 6.74
C SER A 46 17.05 -12.97 6.78
N GLU A 47 15.89 -13.59 6.91
CA GLU A 47 14.64 -12.86 7.15
C GLU A 47 14.46 -12.42 8.60
N MET A 48 15.24 -13.01 9.53
CA MET A 48 15.06 -12.81 10.97
C MET A 48 15.21 -11.34 11.40
N PRO A 49 16.21 -10.57 10.94
CA PRO A 49 16.35 -9.17 11.29
C PRO A 49 15.16 -8.31 10.83
N TRP A 50 14.66 -8.56 9.62
CA TRP A 50 13.48 -7.88 9.08
C TRP A 50 12.24 -8.16 9.92
N ARG A 51 11.97 -9.44 10.23
CA ARG A 51 10.82 -9.82 11.06
C ARG A 51 10.90 -9.20 12.46
N ALA A 52 12.07 -9.19 13.08
CA ALA A 52 12.27 -8.56 14.39
C ALA A 52 12.04 -7.04 14.34
N PHE A 53 12.56 -6.37 13.31
CA PHE A 53 12.36 -4.94 13.07
C PHE A 53 10.87 -4.59 12.94
N VAL A 54 10.12 -5.28 12.07
CA VAL A 54 8.68 -5.03 11.84
C VAL A 54 7.87 -5.23 13.12
N ARG A 55 8.12 -6.33 13.85
CA ARG A 55 7.42 -6.59 15.13
C ARG A 55 7.71 -5.52 16.16
N GLN A 56 8.96 -5.13 16.31
CA GLN A 56 9.35 -4.13 17.31
C GLN A 56 8.79 -2.74 16.94
N ALA A 57 8.85 -2.36 15.66
CA ALA A 57 8.23 -1.13 15.17
C ALA A 57 6.72 -1.10 15.45
N ALA A 58 6.01 -2.20 15.22
CA ALA A 58 4.59 -2.30 15.54
C ALA A 58 4.31 -2.19 17.05
N ARG A 59 5.11 -2.88 17.89
CA ARG A 59 5.00 -2.81 19.36
C ARG A 59 5.27 -1.41 19.91
N GLU A 60 6.17 -0.66 19.30
CA GLU A 60 6.51 0.72 19.69
C GLU A 60 5.56 1.78 19.08
N GLY A 61 4.50 1.37 18.37
CA GLY A 61 3.55 2.31 17.75
C GLY A 61 4.06 2.98 16.47
N PHE A 62 5.16 2.49 15.89
CA PHE A 62 5.74 3.01 14.65
C PHE A 62 5.31 2.27 13.39
N GLY A 63 4.36 1.33 13.49
CA GLY A 63 3.84 0.60 12.32
C GLY A 63 3.33 1.53 11.21
N ASP A 64 2.84 2.68 11.63
CA ASP A 64 2.32 3.72 10.76
C ASP A 64 3.39 4.41 9.90
N ARG A 65 4.53 4.74 10.52
CA ARG A 65 5.69 5.31 9.83
C ARG A 65 6.37 4.29 8.94
N LEU A 66 6.40 3.03 9.39
CA LEU A 66 6.90 1.93 8.59
C LEU A 66 6.07 1.75 7.31
N LEU A 67 4.73 1.80 7.42
CA LEU A 67 3.82 1.73 6.27
C LEU A 67 4.12 2.81 5.22
N ASP A 68 4.36 4.04 5.66
CA ASP A 68 4.62 5.17 4.76
C ASP A 68 5.94 5.04 4.01
N ALA A 69 6.93 4.35 4.60
CA ALA A 69 8.21 4.06 3.96
C ALA A 69 8.21 2.82 3.04
N ILE A 70 7.14 2.01 3.02
CA ILE A 70 7.07 0.83 2.13
C ILE A 70 7.03 1.23 0.64
N ALA A 71 6.26 2.26 0.28
CA ALA A 71 6.19 2.75 -1.09
C ALA A 71 7.56 3.23 -1.64
N PRO A 72 8.28 4.14 -0.96
CA PRO A 72 9.61 4.54 -1.43
C PRO A 72 10.60 3.38 -1.45
N ALA A 73 10.56 2.46 -0.48
CA ALA A 73 11.43 1.28 -0.51
C ALA A 73 11.17 0.37 -1.72
N ALA A 74 9.90 0.15 -2.08
CA ALA A 74 9.55 -0.63 -3.27
C ALA A 74 9.99 0.08 -4.56
N ALA A 75 9.91 1.41 -4.61
CA ALA A 75 10.39 2.20 -5.74
C ALA A 75 11.92 2.08 -5.88
N ASP A 76 12.67 2.23 -4.77
CA ASP A 76 14.12 2.09 -4.76
C ASP A 76 14.55 0.70 -5.28
N LEU A 77 13.93 -0.38 -4.79
CA LEU A 77 14.20 -1.74 -5.29
C LEU A 77 13.99 -1.86 -6.81
N GLY A 78 12.91 -1.25 -7.33
CA GLY A 78 12.62 -1.24 -8.76
C GLY A 78 13.63 -0.44 -9.57
N ASP A 79 14.01 0.74 -9.09
CA ASP A 79 14.99 1.62 -9.74
C ASP A 79 16.37 0.97 -9.79
N ASP A 80 16.79 0.30 -8.71
CA ASP A 80 18.06 -0.43 -8.69
C ASP A 80 18.08 -1.63 -9.63
N TRP A 81 16.96 -2.35 -9.77
CA TRP A 81 16.83 -3.39 -10.78
C TRP A 81 16.94 -2.82 -12.19
N MET A 82 16.23 -1.72 -12.47
CA MET A 82 16.30 -1.05 -13.78
C MET A 82 17.70 -0.52 -14.11
N GLN A 83 18.49 -0.23 -13.08
CA GLN A 83 19.86 0.26 -13.19
C GLN A 83 20.91 -0.85 -13.00
N ASP A 84 20.49 -2.12 -13.06
CA ASP A 84 21.34 -3.32 -12.96
C ASP A 84 22.21 -3.38 -11.69
N ARG A 85 21.73 -2.77 -10.60
CA ARG A 85 22.38 -2.76 -9.28
C ARG A 85 21.88 -3.85 -8.34
N LEU A 86 20.70 -4.39 -8.61
CA LEU A 86 20.13 -5.53 -7.89
C LEU A 86 19.76 -6.62 -8.88
N SER A 87 19.89 -7.87 -8.47
CA SER A 87 19.43 -9.00 -9.26
C SER A 87 17.91 -9.21 -9.11
N PHE A 88 17.35 -10.06 -9.97
CA PHE A 88 15.95 -10.50 -9.83
C PHE A 88 15.68 -11.16 -8.47
N VAL A 89 16.67 -11.89 -7.93
CA VAL A 89 16.56 -12.55 -6.62
C VAL A 89 16.44 -11.51 -5.51
N ASP A 90 17.29 -10.48 -5.54
CA ASP A 90 17.30 -9.42 -4.53
C ASP A 90 15.98 -8.65 -4.50
N VAL A 91 15.46 -8.26 -5.67
CA VAL A 91 14.18 -7.54 -5.76
C VAL A 91 13.01 -8.44 -5.36
N SER A 92 13.06 -9.73 -5.68
CA SER A 92 12.03 -10.69 -5.28
C SER A 92 11.99 -10.88 -3.75
N ILE A 93 13.15 -11.03 -3.12
CA ILE A 93 13.28 -11.15 -1.65
C ILE A 93 12.81 -9.87 -0.97
N GLY A 94 13.32 -8.70 -1.41
CA GLY A 94 12.94 -7.41 -0.84
C GLY A 94 11.44 -7.14 -1.00
N SER A 95 10.87 -7.43 -2.16
CA SER A 95 9.43 -7.30 -2.41
C SER A 95 8.60 -8.23 -1.53
N SER A 96 9.01 -9.48 -1.37
CA SER A 96 8.34 -10.45 -0.49
C SER A 96 8.33 -9.96 0.96
N ARG A 97 9.46 -9.43 1.45
CA ARG A 97 9.59 -8.86 2.80
C ARG A 97 8.67 -7.65 3.02
N LEU A 98 8.59 -6.75 2.04
CA LEU A 98 7.65 -5.62 2.08
C LEU A 98 6.19 -6.09 2.11
N GLN A 99 5.83 -7.10 1.30
CA GLN A 99 4.49 -7.70 1.34
C GLN A 99 4.19 -8.35 2.69
N ASP A 100 5.16 -9.03 3.30
CA ASP A 100 5.04 -9.63 4.62
C ASP A 100 4.85 -8.58 5.73
N ALA A 101 5.54 -7.44 5.65
CA ALA A 101 5.33 -6.35 6.59
C ALA A 101 3.93 -5.75 6.46
N LEU A 102 3.43 -5.52 5.24
CA LEU A 102 2.05 -5.07 5.03
C LEU A 102 1.04 -6.02 5.68
N ARG A 103 1.20 -7.33 5.48
CA ARG A 103 0.32 -8.34 6.09
C ARG A 103 0.34 -8.28 7.62
N GLN A 104 1.51 -8.13 8.22
CA GLN A 104 1.66 -8.03 9.67
C GLN A 104 1.03 -6.74 10.23
N LEU A 105 1.20 -5.61 9.55
CA LEU A 105 0.63 -4.31 9.95
C LEU A 105 -0.89 -4.22 9.71
N ALA A 106 -1.45 -5.09 8.85
CA ALA A 106 -2.87 -5.07 8.52
C ALA A 106 -3.80 -5.49 9.69
N GLY A 107 -3.36 -6.41 10.54
CA GLY A 107 -4.23 -7.16 11.44
C GLY A 107 -5.03 -6.31 12.44
N GLN A 108 -4.42 -5.26 12.99
CA GLN A 108 -5.09 -4.36 13.94
C GLN A 108 -5.89 -3.27 13.24
N THR A 109 -5.33 -2.73 12.15
CA THR A 109 -5.88 -1.62 11.38
C THR A 109 -7.21 -1.98 10.71
N MET A 110 -7.29 -3.15 10.06
CA MET A 110 -8.47 -3.55 9.30
C MET A 110 -9.71 -3.80 10.18
N ARG A 111 -9.53 -4.10 11.46
CA ARG A 111 -10.63 -4.33 12.42
C ARG A 111 -11.33 -3.04 12.85
N ARG A 112 -10.67 -1.88 12.74
CA ARG A 112 -11.20 -0.57 13.13
C ARG A 112 -11.92 0.15 11.99
N ALA A 113 -11.77 -0.33 10.76
CA ALA A 113 -12.39 0.27 9.58
C ALA A 113 -13.91 0.01 9.53
N ALA A 114 -14.70 1.06 9.31
CA ALA A 114 -16.17 1.02 9.31
C ALA A 114 -16.77 1.79 8.12
N GLY A 115 -18.09 1.73 7.98
CA GLY A 115 -18.85 2.45 6.94
C GLY A 115 -18.81 1.81 5.54
N PRO A 116 -19.33 2.54 4.52
CA PRO A 116 -19.32 2.09 3.12
C PRO A 116 -17.89 1.82 2.65
N ALA A 117 -17.70 0.70 1.96
CA ALA A 117 -16.39 0.29 1.49
C ALA A 117 -16.00 1.02 0.19
N ILE A 118 -14.71 1.30 0.05
CA ILE A 118 -14.08 1.85 -1.15
C ILE A 118 -13.26 0.73 -1.79
N PRO A 119 -13.85 -0.09 -2.67
CA PRO A 119 -13.16 -1.23 -3.27
C PRO A 119 -11.99 -0.77 -4.14
N ILE A 120 -10.90 -1.54 -4.08
CA ILE A 120 -9.71 -1.36 -4.91
C ILE A 120 -9.66 -2.52 -5.90
N LEU A 121 -9.86 -2.23 -7.17
CA LEU A 121 -9.83 -3.21 -8.25
C LEU A 121 -8.41 -3.33 -8.80
N VAL A 122 -7.95 -4.57 -8.94
CA VAL A 122 -6.73 -4.91 -9.69
C VAL A 122 -7.17 -5.67 -10.94
N PRO A 123 -6.99 -5.11 -12.16
CA PRO A 123 -7.45 -5.72 -13.39
C PRO A 123 -6.85 -7.12 -13.65
N PRO A 124 -7.48 -7.96 -14.49
CA PRO A 124 -7.04 -9.35 -14.71
C PRO A 124 -5.63 -9.53 -15.26
N TRP A 125 -5.10 -8.54 -15.97
CA TRP A 125 -3.74 -8.57 -16.52
C TRP A 125 -2.69 -7.97 -15.57
N GLU A 126 -3.12 -7.41 -14.44
CA GLU A 126 -2.23 -6.75 -13.50
C GLU A 126 -1.77 -7.77 -12.44
N GLN A 127 -0.45 -7.91 -12.31
CA GLN A 127 0.19 -8.83 -11.37
C GLN A 127 0.76 -8.09 -10.16
N HIS A 128 0.89 -6.77 -10.22
CA HIS A 128 1.43 -5.94 -9.14
C HIS A 128 0.31 -5.54 -8.17
N VAL A 129 0.19 -6.29 -7.07
CA VAL A 129 -0.85 -6.06 -6.04
C VAL A 129 -0.36 -5.29 -4.82
N LEU A 130 0.96 -5.09 -4.66
CA LEU A 130 1.56 -4.43 -3.48
C LEU A 130 0.95 -3.04 -3.23
N ALA A 131 0.87 -2.22 -4.28
CA ALA A 131 0.32 -0.87 -4.19
C ALA A 131 -1.16 -0.85 -3.80
N ALA A 132 -1.95 -1.81 -4.28
CA ALA A 132 -3.37 -1.93 -3.92
C ALA A 132 -3.54 -2.26 -2.43
N HIS A 133 -2.73 -3.19 -1.89
CA HIS A 133 -2.77 -3.51 -0.46
C HIS A 133 -2.26 -2.37 0.41
N LEU A 134 -1.21 -1.66 -0.01
CA LEU A 134 -0.75 -0.46 0.69
C LEU A 134 -1.83 0.62 0.74
N ALA A 135 -2.52 0.87 -0.39
CA ALA A 135 -3.63 1.81 -0.45
C ALA A 135 -4.79 1.39 0.46
N ALA A 136 -5.12 0.10 0.51
CA ALA A 136 -6.14 -0.43 1.41
C ALA A 136 -5.81 -0.18 2.88
N LEU A 137 -4.55 -0.36 3.28
CA LEU A 137 -4.12 -0.10 4.66
C LEU A 137 -4.15 1.38 5.02
N ARG A 138 -3.77 2.28 4.11
CA ARG A 138 -3.90 3.72 4.32
C ARG A 138 -5.36 4.12 4.54
N LEU A 139 -6.28 3.59 3.74
CA LEU A 139 -7.71 3.85 3.92
C LEU A 139 -8.26 3.26 5.22
N ALA A 140 -7.81 2.06 5.61
CA ALA A 140 -8.22 1.43 6.85
C ALA A 140 -7.78 2.24 8.09
N ARG A 141 -6.60 2.88 8.05
CA ARG A 141 -6.14 3.82 9.09
C ARG A 141 -6.99 5.08 9.18
N ARG A 142 -7.61 5.48 8.07
CA ARG A 142 -8.61 6.56 8.03
C ARG A 142 -10.04 6.06 8.28
N GLY A 143 -10.16 4.91 8.95
CA GLY A 143 -11.44 4.32 9.32
C GLY A 143 -12.27 3.78 8.17
N ARG A 144 -11.73 3.62 6.96
CA ARG A 144 -12.49 3.16 5.78
C ARG A 144 -12.14 1.75 5.35
N ARG A 145 -13.18 0.96 5.09
CA ARG A 145 -13.03 -0.38 4.54
C ARG A 145 -12.61 -0.28 3.08
N ALA A 146 -11.52 -0.93 2.70
CA ALA A 146 -11.01 -0.89 1.34
C ALA A 146 -10.63 -2.30 0.86
N PRO A 147 -11.60 -3.16 0.51
CA PRO A 147 -11.32 -4.51 0.05
C PRO A 147 -10.61 -4.47 -1.31
N VAL A 148 -9.53 -5.24 -1.43
CA VAL A 148 -8.81 -5.43 -2.69
C VAL A 148 -9.46 -6.59 -3.45
N LEU A 149 -9.91 -6.33 -4.68
CA LEU A 149 -10.54 -7.30 -5.56
C LEU A 149 -9.67 -7.48 -6.81
N THR A 150 -9.13 -8.68 -6.99
CA THR A 150 -8.19 -9.00 -8.06
C THR A 150 -8.82 -9.84 -9.14
N GLY A 151 -8.42 -9.66 -10.40
CA GLY A 151 -8.76 -10.63 -11.45
C GLY A 151 -10.15 -10.50 -12.06
N LEU A 152 -10.90 -9.46 -11.72
CA LEU A 152 -12.30 -9.30 -12.16
C LEU A 152 -12.39 -8.54 -13.48
N SER A 153 -13.18 -9.05 -14.42
CA SER A 153 -13.62 -8.26 -15.58
C SER A 153 -14.53 -7.10 -15.15
N PRO A 154 -14.71 -6.05 -15.97
CA PRO A 154 -15.56 -4.91 -15.62
C PRO A 154 -16.99 -5.31 -15.23
N ALA A 155 -17.59 -6.25 -15.97
CA ALA A 155 -18.94 -6.74 -15.69
C ALA A 155 -19.01 -7.52 -14.37
N GLN A 156 -17.99 -8.36 -14.09
CA GLN A 156 -17.90 -9.09 -12.81
C GLN A 156 -17.72 -8.12 -11.64
N ALA A 157 -16.83 -7.13 -11.78
CA ALA A 157 -16.62 -6.11 -10.76
C ALA A 157 -17.91 -5.30 -10.49
N ALA A 158 -18.59 -4.81 -11.52
CA ALA A 158 -19.86 -4.09 -11.37
C ALA A 158 -21.01 -4.94 -10.78
N ALA A 159 -20.91 -6.27 -10.87
CA ALA A 159 -21.86 -7.18 -10.26
C ALA A 159 -21.66 -7.33 -8.74
N MET A 160 -20.46 -7.04 -8.22
CA MET A 160 -20.14 -7.21 -6.81
C MET A 160 -20.97 -6.28 -5.92
N PRO A 161 -21.61 -6.79 -4.83
CA PRO A 161 -22.38 -5.96 -3.91
C PRO A 161 -21.58 -4.79 -3.34
N VAL A 162 -20.31 -5.03 -3.00
CA VAL A 162 -19.41 -4.01 -2.44
C VAL A 162 -19.09 -2.89 -3.43
N VAL A 163 -19.08 -3.17 -4.73
CA VAL A 163 -18.87 -2.17 -5.79
C VAL A 163 -20.15 -1.39 -6.05
N ARG A 164 -21.32 -2.05 -6.02
CA ARG A 164 -22.62 -1.41 -6.23
C ARG A 164 -22.99 -0.41 -5.13
N GLN A 165 -22.50 -0.62 -3.93
CA GLN A 165 -22.74 0.24 -2.76
C GLN A 165 -21.57 1.21 -2.50
N ALA A 166 -20.53 1.17 -3.33
CA ALA A 166 -19.33 1.95 -3.12
C ALA A 166 -19.60 3.45 -3.40
N PRO A 167 -19.14 4.35 -2.54
CA PRO A 167 -19.21 5.78 -2.82
C PRO A 167 -18.10 6.24 -3.79
N ALA A 168 -17.05 5.43 -3.98
CA ALA A 168 -16.01 5.58 -4.99
C ALA A 168 -15.32 4.22 -5.22
N ILE A 169 -14.69 4.07 -6.38
CA ILE A 169 -13.93 2.88 -6.77
C ILE A 169 -12.49 3.30 -7.08
N LEU A 170 -11.52 2.57 -6.55
CA LEU A 170 -10.11 2.71 -6.94
C LEU A 170 -9.74 1.60 -7.93
N VAL A 171 -8.93 1.91 -8.93
CA VAL A 171 -8.33 0.93 -9.85
C VAL A 171 -6.82 1.05 -9.77
N SER A 172 -6.15 -0.01 -9.33
CA SER A 172 -4.69 -0.06 -9.19
C SER A 172 -4.08 -0.77 -10.40
N CYS A 173 -3.22 -0.08 -11.15
CA CYS A 173 -2.50 -0.61 -12.30
C CYS A 173 -1.07 -0.05 -12.32
N SER A 174 -0.09 -0.86 -11.91
CA SER A 174 1.32 -0.44 -11.78
C SER A 174 2.22 -0.92 -12.93
N GLY A 175 1.81 -1.94 -13.68
CA GLY A 175 2.63 -2.51 -14.75
C GLY A 175 2.58 -1.72 -16.06
N SER A 176 3.74 -1.52 -16.70
CA SER A 176 3.86 -0.84 -18.00
C SER A 176 2.96 -1.40 -19.12
N PRO A 177 2.80 -2.74 -19.28
CA PRO A 177 1.91 -3.32 -20.30
C PRO A 177 0.41 -3.14 -20.00
N GLY A 178 0.05 -2.86 -18.73
CA GLY A 178 -1.32 -2.67 -18.29
C GLY A 178 -1.87 -1.27 -18.61
N ARG A 179 -0.98 -0.28 -18.77
CA ARG A 179 -1.33 1.13 -19.02
C ARG A 179 -2.23 1.34 -20.24
N ALA A 180 -1.92 0.68 -21.35
CA ALA A 180 -2.69 0.82 -22.59
C ALA A 180 -4.11 0.24 -22.48
N ARG A 181 -4.35 -0.69 -21.54
CA ARG A 181 -5.63 -1.40 -21.37
C ARG A 181 -6.54 -0.75 -20.33
N LEU A 182 -5.96 0.05 -19.43
CA LEU A 182 -6.68 0.71 -18.35
C LEU A 182 -7.82 1.64 -18.83
N PRO A 183 -7.68 2.47 -19.89
CA PRO A 183 -8.79 3.28 -20.42
C PRO A 183 -10.01 2.44 -20.76
N ALA A 184 -9.80 1.36 -21.51
CA ALA A 184 -10.88 0.47 -21.91
C ALA A 184 -11.53 -0.23 -20.70
N TYR A 185 -10.73 -0.64 -19.71
CA TYR A 185 -11.25 -1.21 -18.46
C TYR A 185 -12.17 -0.25 -17.72
N VAL A 186 -11.71 0.98 -17.48
CA VAL A 186 -12.43 1.99 -16.71
C VAL A 186 -13.69 2.42 -17.43
N SER A 187 -13.62 2.63 -18.76
CA SER A 187 -14.79 2.96 -19.57
C SER A 187 -15.82 1.85 -19.52
N SER A 188 -15.41 0.59 -19.71
CA SER A 188 -16.33 -0.56 -19.66
C SER A 188 -16.93 -0.74 -18.26
N LEU A 189 -16.15 -0.51 -17.21
CA LEU A 189 -16.63 -0.55 -15.83
C LEU A 189 -17.70 0.51 -15.62
N GLY A 190 -17.43 1.75 -16.02
CA GLY A 190 -18.39 2.86 -15.94
C GLY A 190 -19.71 2.56 -16.64
N SER A 191 -19.67 1.94 -17.82
CA SER A 191 -20.89 1.53 -18.55
C SER A 191 -21.66 0.38 -17.88
N CYS A 192 -21.02 -0.43 -17.04
CA CYS A 192 -21.67 -1.51 -16.30
C CYS A 192 -22.26 -1.08 -14.95
N LEU A 193 -21.87 0.10 -14.43
CA LEU A 193 -22.39 0.62 -13.17
C LEU A 193 -23.82 1.16 -13.33
N ARG A 194 -24.65 0.97 -12.31
CA ARG A 194 -26.05 1.42 -12.32
C ARG A 194 -26.21 2.93 -12.12
N SER A 195 -25.20 3.57 -11.55
CA SER A 195 -25.16 5.00 -11.25
C SER A 195 -23.73 5.51 -11.47
N PRO A 196 -23.54 6.79 -11.81
CA PRO A 196 -22.22 7.38 -11.89
C PRO A 196 -21.56 7.36 -10.50
N VAL A 197 -20.48 6.60 -10.37
CA VAL A 197 -19.63 6.54 -9.18
C VAL A 197 -18.23 7.02 -9.59
N PRO A 198 -17.55 7.86 -8.79
CA PRO A 198 -16.17 8.24 -9.08
C PRO A 198 -15.26 7.02 -9.19
N ILE A 199 -14.57 6.89 -10.32
CA ILE A 199 -13.53 5.87 -10.54
C ILE A 199 -12.19 6.60 -10.60
N LEU A 200 -11.31 6.31 -9.65
CA LEU A 200 -9.96 6.85 -9.59
C LEU A 200 -8.96 5.77 -9.98
N THR A 201 -7.96 6.14 -10.77
CA THR A 201 -6.89 5.22 -11.19
C THR A 201 -5.59 5.56 -10.47
N GLY A 202 -4.82 4.54 -10.08
CA GLY A 202 -3.51 4.67 -9.44
C GLY A 202 -2.44 3.84 -10.15
N GLY A 203 -1.20 4.36 -10.14
CA GLY A 203 -0.03 3.79 -10.81
C GLY A 203 0.60 4.75 -11.83
N PRO A 204 1.64 4.34 -12.60
CA PRO A 204 2.29 5.19 -13.60
C PRO A 204 1.41 5.40 -14.85
N ALA A 205 0.33 4.63 -14.97
CA ALA A 205 -0.73 4.79 -15.94
C ALA A 205 -1.70 5.90 -15.48
N GLU A 206 -1.24 7.14 -15.53
CA GLU A 206 -2.09 8.30 -15.22
C GLU A 206 -3.22 8.42 -16.24
N MET A 207 -4.47 8.42 -15.76
CA MET A 207 -5.64 8.83 -16.52
C MET A 207 -6.59 9.64 -15.65
N ASP A 208 -7.00 10.79 -16.19
CA ASP A 208 -8.00 11.68 -15.62
C ASP A 208 -9.40 11.20 -16.04
N THR A 209 -10.15 10.61 -15.12
CA THR A 209 -11.56 10.23 -15.34
C THR A 209 -12.50 10.86 -14.31
N GLY A 210 -12.03 11.84 -13.53
CA GLY A 210 -12.83 12.55 -12.54
C GLY A 210 -13.38 13.88 -13.07
N PRO A 211 -14.48 14.41 -12.49
CA PRO A 211 -15.02 15.73 -12.88
C PRO A 211 -14.14 16.91 -12.45
N ARG A 212 -13.06 16.66 -11.69
CA ARG A 212 -12.08 17.67 -11.25
C ARG A 212 -10.66 17.17 -11.51
N PRO A 213 -9.79 17.99 -12.12
CA PRO A 213 -8.37 17.64 -12.26
C PRO A 213 -7.72 17.62 -10.87
N LEU A 214 -7.32 16.44 -10.41
CA LEU A 214 -6.57 16.26 -9.15
C LEU A 214 -5.10 16.64 -9.35
N HIS A 215 -4.43 17.27 -8.39
CA HIS A 215 -3.00 17.60 -8.55
C HIS A 215 -2.11 16.36 -8.37
N SER A 216 -0.92 16.34 -8.99
CA SER A 216 -0.04 15.15 -9.04
C SER A 216 0.36 14.56 -7.68
N ARG A 217 0.40 15.37 -6.61
CA ARG A 217 0.68 14.91 -5.23
C ARG A 217 -0.50 14.16 -4.59
N GLU A 218 -1.72 14.62 -4.85
CA GLU A 218 -2.95 13.97 -4.36
C GLU A 218 -3.12 12.58 -5.01
N ARG A 219 -2.52 12.35 -6.18
CA ARG A 219 -2.65 11.09 -6.95
C ARG A 219 -1.86 9.90 -6.40
N LYS A 220 -0.82 10.12 -5.58
CA LYS A 220 -0.03 9.04 -4.93
C LYS A 220 -0.54 8.65 -3.54
N ASP A 221 -1.43 9.47 -2.98
CA ASP A 221 -2.10 9.19 -1.72
C ASP A 221 -3.58 8.91 -1.99
N PRO A 222 -4.06 7.66 -1.85
CA PRO A 222 -5.45 7.33 -2.11
C PRO A 222 -6.42 8.15 -1.25
N VAL A 223 -6.00 8.57 -0.04
CA VAL A 223 -6.85 9.38 0.84
C VAL A 223 -7.03 10.77 0.25
N ALA A 224 -5.94 11.48 -0.06
CA ALA A 224 -5.98 12.80 -0.64
C ALA A 224 -6.76 12.83 -1.98
N ALA A 225 -6.58 11.81 -2.82
CA ALA A 225 -7.31 11.67 -4.08
C ALA A 225 -8.84 11.61 -3.85
N LEU A 226 -9.27 10.83 -2.86
CA LEU A 226 -10.69 10.68 -2.53
C LEU A 226 -11.26 11.94 -1.86
N GLU A 227 -10.48 12.61 -1.00
CA GLU A 227 -10.85 13.89 -0.37
C GLU A 227 -11.12 14.98 -1.41
N ALA A 228 -10.27 15.07 -2.43
CA ALA A 228 -10.46 16.02 -3.52
C ALA A 228 -11.67 15.66 -4.43
N CYS A 229 -12.13 14.41 -4.42
CA CYS A 229 -13.43 13.99 -4.96
C CYS A 229 -14.62 14.26 -4.01
N GLY A 230 -14.39 14.84 -2.83
CA GLY A 230 -15.42 15.22 -1.87
C GLY A 230 -15.75 14.17 -0.80
N LEU A 231 -15.01 13.07 -0.73
CA LEU A 231 -15.16 12.09 0.35
C LEU A 231 -14.49 12.58 1.63
N ARG A 232 -15.18 12.45 2.76
CA ARG A 232 -14.62 12.79 4.08
C ARG A 232 -14.21 11.52 4.81
N PHE A 233 -13.03 11.57 5.40
CA PHE A 233 -12.49 10.52 6.25
C PHE A 233 -12.43 11.03 7.68
N ASP A 234 -12.83 10.20 8.64
CA ASP A 234 -12.61 10.48 10.05
C ASP A 234 -11.27 9.84 10.42
N ASP A 235 -10.33 10.63 10.94
CA ASP A 235 -9.06 10.07 11.40
C ASP A 235 -9.35 9.17 12.61
N LEU A 236 -8.99 7.89 12.49
CA LEU A 236 -8.80 7.06 13.68
C LEU A 236 -7.51 7.57 14.31
N GLY A 237 -7.62 8.53 15.23
CA GLY A 237 -6.45 9.03 15.96
C GLY A 237 -5.64 7.87 16.56
N ASP A 238 -4.33 8.08 16.72
CA ASP A 238 -3.44 7.14 17.42
C ASP A 238 -4.02 6.88 18.82
N ALA A 239 -4.80 5.81 18.96
CA ALA A 239 -5.25 5.37 20.28
C ALA A 239 -3.98 4.96 21.05
N PRO A 240 -3.78 5.44 22.29
CA PRO A 240 -2.63 5.03 23.09
C PRO A 240 -2.65 3.50 23.23
N GLY A 241 -1.49 2.90 22.99
CA GLY A 241 -1.26 1.45 23.05
C GLY A 241 -1.57 0.84 24.40
#